data_AF-X2CNK9-F1
#
_entry.id   AF-X2CNK9-F1
#
_cell.length_a   1.000
_cell.length_b   1.000
_cell.length_c   1.000
_cell.angle_alpha   90.00
_cell.angle_beta   90.00
_cell.angle_gamma   90.00
#
_symmetry.space_group_name_H-M   'P 1'
#
loop_
_entity.id
_entity.type
_entity.pdbx_description
1 polymer ?
#
loop_
_entity_poly.entity_id
_entity_poly.type
_entity_poly.pdbx_seq_one_letter_code
_entity_poly.pdbx_strand_id
1 'polypeptide(L)' 'VRFDSDAPNPRMEPRVPWVEQEGPEYWDRSSRIYKHHAQTLRVNLNTLR' A
#
# COMPACT_ATOMS: atom_id res chain seq x y z
N VAL A 1 5.69 5.80 5.92
CA VAL A 1 5.31 4.46 5.39
C VAL A 1 5.61 4.38 3.90
N ARG A 2 5.97 3.20 3.38
CA ARG A 2 6.12 2.92 1.95
C ARG A 2 5.32 1.65 1.61
N PHE A 3 4.64 1.64 0.48
CA PHE A 3 4.00 0.44 -0.06
C PHE A 3 4.61 0.19 -1.43
N ASP A 4 5.22 -0.98 -1.62
CA ASP A 4 5.85 -1.38 -2.88
C ASP A 4 5.04 -2.52 -3.48
N SER A 5 4.42 -2.28 -4.63
CA SER A 5 3.57 -3.27 -5.31
C SER A 5 4.36 -4.34 -6.05
N ASP A 6 5.63 -4.08 -6.37
CA ASP A 6 6.49 -4.99 -7.14
C ASP A 6 7.33 -5.89 -6.24
N ALA A 7 7.28 -5.69 -4.91
CA ALA A 7 7.94 -6.55 -3.94
C ALA A 7 7.33 -7.97 -3.92
N PRO A 8 8.13 -9.03 -3.68
CA PRO A 8 7.66 -10.42 -3.65
C PRO A 8 6.63 -10.69 -2.54
N ASN A 9 6.58 -9.86 -1.50
CA ASN A 9 5.48 -9.84 -0.54
C ASN A 9 5.06 -8.38 -0.28
N PRO A 10 4.13 -7.84 -1.10
CA PRO A 10 3.77 -6.43 -1.06
C PRO A 10 2.97 -6.13 0.21
N ARG A 11 3.67 -5.51 1.15
CA ARG A 11 3.17 -5.07 2.46
C ARG A 11 3.59 -3.62 2.69
N MET A 12 2.97 -2.99 3.68
CA MET A 12 3.29 -1.62 4.04
C MET A 12 4.46 -1.60 5.02
N GLU A 13 5.54 -0.91 4.67
CA GLU A 13 6.75 -0.83 5.48
C GLU A 13 6.81 0.51 6.25
N PRO A 14 7.02 0.47 7.57
CA PRO A 14 7.26 1.67 8.36
C PRO A 14 8.59 2.31 7.95
N ARG A 15 8.58 3.64 7.73
CA ARG A 15 9.80 4.42 7.40
C ARG A 15 10.44 5.07 8.61
N VAL A 16 9.76 5.02 9.75
CA VAL A 16 10.13 5.67 11.00
C VAL A 16 9.60 4.83 12.17
N PRO A 17 10.32 4.76 13.30
CA PRO A 17 10.02 3.78 14.37
C PRO A 17 8.66 3.97 15.03
N TRP A 18 8.14 5.19 15.09
CA TRP A 18 6.84 5.45 15.74
C TRP A 18 5.65 4.85 14.99
N VAL A 19 5.83 4.53 13.71
CA VAL A 19 4.79 3.92 12.89
C VAL A 19 4.67 2.41 13.20
N GLU A 20 5.73 1.76 13.71
CA GLU A 20 5.66 0.36 14.16
C GLU A 20 4.76 0.15 15.37
N GLN A 21 4.38 1.23 16.06
CA GLN A 21 3.47 1.19 17.21
C GLN A 21 2.00 0.97 16.79
N GLU A 22 1.68 1.15 15.52
CA GLU A 22 0.36 0.87 14.98
C GLU A 22 0.08 -0.64 14.95
N GLY A 23 -1.12 -1.03 15.40
CA GLY A 23 -1.51 -2.43 15.48
C GLY A 23 -1.71 -3.09 14.12
N PRO A 24 -1.73 -4.44 14.07
CA PRO A 24 -1.88 -5.21 12.83
C PRO A 24 -3.15 -4.84 12.03
N GLU A 25 -4.22 -4.41 12.69
CA GLU A 25 -5.46 -3.96 12.06
C GLU A 25 -5.27 -2.67 11.24
N TYR A 26 -4.46 -1.72 11.72
CA TYR A 26 -4.10 -0.52 10.97
C TYR A 26 -3.33 -0.89 9.70
N TRP A 27 -2.39 -1.82 9.84
CA TRP A 27 -1.52 -2.27 8.75
C TRP A 27 -2.27 -3.06 7.67
N ASP A 28 -3.18 -3.95 8.06
CA ASP A 28 -4.02 -4.71 7.15
C ASP A 28 -5.01 -3.81 6.41
N ARG A 29 -5.65 -2.89 7.13
CA ARG A 29 -6.56 -1.90 6.53
C ARG A 29 -5.83 -1.04 5.52
N SER A 30 -4.67 -0.51 5.89
CA SER A 30 -3.88 0.35 5.01
C SER A 30 -3.39 -0.43 3.78
N SER A 31 -2.91 -1.66 3.95
CA SER A 31 -2.47 -2.51 2.83
C SER A 31 -3.59 -2.78 1.81
N ARG A 32 -4.84 -3.01 2.27
CA ARG A 32 -6.00 -3.18 1.36
C ARG A 32 -6.31 -1.90 0.59
N ILE A 33 -6.27 -0.75 1.25
CA ILE A 33 -6.51 0.56 0.65
C ILE A 33 -5.47 0.84 -0.46
N TYR A 34 -4.18 0.66 -0.17
CA TYR A 34 -3.12 0.90 -1.15
C TYR A 34 -3.19 -0.07 -2.34
N LYS A 35 -3.53 -1.35 -2.13
CA LYS A 35 -3.76 -2.30 -3.23
C LYS A 35 -4.91 -1.84 -4.14
N HIS A 36 -6.01 -1.37 -3.57
CA HIS A 36 -7.13 -0.83 -4.33
C HIS A 36 -6.72 0.40 -5.15
N HIS A 37 -6.05 1.37 -4.52
CA HIS A 37 -5.54 2.56 -5.22
C HIS A 37 -4.59 2.22 -6.37
N ALA A 38 -3.67 1.26 -6.17
CA ALA A 38 -2.76 0.83 -7.23
C ALA A 38 -3.52 0.25 -8.44
N GLN A 39 -4.57 -0.55 -8.20
CA GLN A 39 -5.42 -1.06 -9.27
C GLN A 39 -6.20 0.05 -9.98
N THR A 40 -6.80 0.98 -9.23
CA THR A 40 -7.52 2.12 -9.82
C THR A 40 -6.61 3.01 -10.65
N LEU A 41 -5.42 3.33 -10.15
CA LEU A 41 -4.42 4.11 -10.88
C LEU A 41 -4.02 3.41 -12.17
N ARG A 42 -3.80 2.09 -12.14
CA ARG A 42 -3.49 1.30 -13.33
C ARG A 42 -4.62 1.36 -14.38
N VAL A 43 -5.88 1.23 -13.98
CA VAL A 43 -7.03 1.34 -14.89
C VAL A 43 -7.09 2.75 -15.49
N ASN A 44 -7.00 3.78 -14.66
CA ASN A 44 -7.05 5.17 -15.12
C ASN A 44 -5.93 5.48 -16.12
N LEU A 45 -4.70 5.01 -15.86
CA LEU A 45 -3.58 5.18 -16.79
C LEU A 45 -3.81 4.47 -18.13
N ASN A 46 -4.49 3.32 -18.14
CA ASN A 46 -4.88 2.65 -19.38
C ASN A 46 -6.01 3.37 -20.11
N THR A 47 -6.94 4.00 -19.39
CA THR A 47 -8.06 4.77 -19.98
C THR A 47 -7.61 6.10 -20.58
N LEU A 48 -6.58 6.73 -20.02
CA LEU A 48 -6.02 8.00 -20.50
C LEU A 48 -5.06 7.84 -21.69
N ARG A 49 -4.97 6.64 -22.28
CA ARG A 49 -4.02 6.29 -23.34
C ARG A 49 -4.63 6.36 -24.73
#